data_AF-L5KGY8-F1
#
_entry.id   AF-L5KGY8-F1
#
_cell.length_a   1.000
_cell.length_b   1.000
_cell.length_c   1.000
_cell.angle_alpha   90.00
_cell.angle_beta   90.00
_cell.angle_gamma   90.00
#
_symmetry.space_group_name_H-M   'P 1'
#
loop_
_entity.id
_entity.type
_entity.pdbx_description
1 polymer ?
#
loop_
_entity_poly.entity_id
_entity_poly.type
_entity_poly.pdbx_seq_one_letter_code
_entity_poly.pdbx_strand_id
1 'polypeptide(L)'
;MGEKKKRQRKLQNVPQIPCVRVPASASDTALLKGLTPGQQRYLYSTVQAYSSRQQWEALGTRFVHSVQQQWLLGYITQQEALACAVILRDSIKKASAKEALQRTIPRRASAMTRTRPPARPVSVVRPRALSTGL
;
A
#
# COMPACT_ATOMS: atom_id res chain seq x y z
N MET A 1 -28.30 36.19 31.07
CA MET A 1 -28.34 35.32 29.88
C MET A 1 -26.90 35.02 29.46
N GLY A 2 -26.31 33.94 29.97
CA GLY A 2 -24.88 33.64 29.81
C GLY A 2 -24.61 32.74 28.62
N GLU A 3 -24.09 33.30 27.54
CA GLU A 3 -23.67 32.53 26.36
C GLU A 3 -22.36 31.79 26.65
N LYS A 4 -22.44 30.46 26.74
CA LYS A 4 -21.29 29.57 26.87
C LYS A 4 -20.49 29.54 25.56
N LYS A 5 -19.53 30.47 25.39
CA LYS A 5 -18.45 30.33 24.40
C LYS A 5 -17.52 29.17 24.79
N LYS A 6 -17.87 27.95 24.36
CA LYS A 6 -16.96 26.78 24.40
C LYS A 6 -15.80 27.05 23.43
N ARG A 7 -14.75 27.73 23.89
CA ARG A 7 -13.47 27.79 23.18
C ARG A 7 -12.91 26.37 23.12
N GLN A 8 -12.97 25.73 21.95
CA GLN A 8 -12.15 24.57 21.64
C GLN A 8 -10.69 25.01 21.76
N ARG A 9 -10.06 24.72 22.91
CA ARG A 9 -8.60 24.87 23.06
C ARG A 9 -7.98 23.91 22.05
N LYS A 10 -7.40 24.45 20.96
CA LYS A 10 -6.55 23.68 20.05
C LYS A 10 -5.44 23.07 20.91
N LEU A 11 -5.42 21.74 20.98
CA LEU A 11 -4.34 21.00 21.63
C LEU A 11 -3.08 21.21 20.80
N GLN A 12 -2.26 22.19 21.18
CA GLN A 12 -1.05 22.58 20.43
C GLN A 12 0.03 21.49 20.42
N ASN A 13 -0.12 20.45 21.25
CA ASN A 13 0.88 19.39 21.48
C ASN A 13 0.34 17.98 21.15
N VAL A 14 -0.56 17.84 20.18
CA VAL A 14 -0.91 16.49 19.68
C VAL A 14 0.20 16.06 18.73
N PRO A 15 0.83 14.88 18.93
CA PRO A 15 1.77 14.36 17.95
C PRO A 15 1.06 14.28 16.60
N GLN A 16 1.57 15.04 15.62
CA GLN A 16 1.11 14.92 14.24
C GLN A 16 1.60 13.57 13.72
N ILE A 17 0.73 12.56 13.80
CA ILE A 17 0.98 11.28 13.16
C ILE A 17 1.07 11.56 11.66
N PRO A 18 2.21 11.30 11.01
CA PRO A 18 2.33 11.49 9.58
C PRO A 18 1.25 10.67 8.87
N CYS A 19 0.36 11.33 8.15
CA CYS A 19 -0.64 10.64 7.34
C CYS A 19 0.08 9.80 6.28
N VAL A 20 -0.04 8.47 6.37
CA VAL A 20 0.44 7.56 5.33
C VAL A 20 -0.20 7.97 4.00
N ARG A 21 0.64 8.34 3.03
CA ARG A 21 0.19 8.72 1.69
C ARG A 21 0.30 7.50 0.78
N VAL A 22 -0.82 7.07 0.22
CA VAL A 22 -0.83 6.02 -0.80
C VAL A 22 -0.39 6.65 -2.12
N PRO A 23 0.68 6.16 -2.76
CA PRO A 23 1.08 6.64 -4.08
C PRO A 23 -0.01 6.39 -5.13
N ALA A 24 -0.14 7.28 -6.11
CA ALA A 24 -1.11 7.11 -7.21
C ALA A 24 -0.88 5.81 -8.01
N SER A 25 0.39 5.40 -8.15
CA SER A 25 0.72 4.11 -8.78
C SER A 25 0.20 2.90 -8.00
N ALA A 26 -0.02 3.03 -6.69
CA ALA A 26 -0.56 1.97 -5.84
C ALA A 26 -2.08 2.02 -5.73
N SER A 27 -2.70 3.21 -5.81
CA SER A 27 -4.16 3.36 -5.67
C SER A 27 -4.97 2.62 -6.75
N ASP A 28 -4.39 2.48 -7.94
CA ASP A 28 -5.05 1.83 -9.09
C ASP A 28 -4.81 0.31 -9.15
N THR A 29 -4.07 -0.24 -8.19
CA THR A 29 -3.83 -1.68 -8.11
C THR A 29 -5.13 -2.43 -7.80
N ALA A 30 -5.22 -3.68 -8.25
CA ALA A 30 -6.39 -4.54 -7.96
C ALA A 30 -6.68 -4.69 -6.45
N LEU A 31 -5.67 -4.47 -5.60
CA LEU A 31 -5.78 -4.55 -4.16
C LEU A 31 -6.42 -3.31 -3.53
N LEU A 32 -6.17 -2.12 -4.09
CA LEU A 32 -6.61 -0.83 -3.49
C LEU A 32 -7.75 -0.16 -4.27
N LYS A 33 -8.03 -0.61 -5.49
CA LYS A 33 -9.07 -0.05 -6.36
C LYS A 33 -10.46 -0.20 -5.75
N GLY A 34 -11.22 0.90 -5.74
CA GLY A 34 -12.60 0.94 -5.23
C GLY A 34 -12.74 1.03 -3.71
N LEU A 35 -11.62 1.07 -2.98
CA LEU A 35 -11.61 1.30 -1.53
C LEU A 35 -11.71 2.78 -1.20
N THR A 36 -12.30 3.11 -0.05
CA THR A 36 -12.28 4.48 0.48
C THR A 36 -10.85 4.92 0.81
N PRO A 37 -10.54 6.24 0.82
CA PRO A 37 -9.19 6.72 1.15
C PRO A 37 -8.68 6.27 2.53
N GLY A 38 -9.57 6.02 3.50
CA GLY A 38 -9.21 5.45 4.79
C GLY A 38 -8.77 3.99 4.69
N GLN A 39 -9.56 3.16 4.00
CA GLN A 39 -9.26 1.75 3.77
C GLN A 39 -8.00 1.55 2.92
N GLN A 40 -7.81 2.39 1.89
CA GLN A 40 -6.58 2.37 1.09
C GLN A 40 -5.35 2.60 1.95
N ARG A 41 -5.38 3.63 2.83
CA ARG A 41 -4.27 3.92 3.74
C ARG A 41 -4.00 2.78 4.71
N TYR A 42 -5.05 2.23 5.31
CA TYR A 42 -4.93 1.09 6.23
C TYR A 42 -4.27 -0.10 5.52
N LEU A 43 -4.87 -0.57 4.43
CA LEU A 43 -4.39 -1.76 3.73
C LEU A 43 -2.99 -1.57 3.13
N TYR A 44 -2.72 -0.40 2.54
CA TYR A 44 -1.39 -0.04 2.04
C TYR A 44 -0.34 -0.08 3.15
N SER A 45 -0.64 0.51 4.33
CA SER A 45 0.29 0.52 5.46
C SER A 45 0.58 -0.88 5.99
N THR A 46 -0.43 -1.76 6.04
CA THR A 46 -0.25 -3.16 6.45
C THR A 46 0.66 -3.89 5.46
N VAL A 47 0.36 -3.81 4.17
CA VAL A 47 1.18 -4.45 3.13
C VAL A 47 2.61 -3.91 3.12
N GLN A 48 2.78 -2.61 3.36
CA GLN A 48 4.10 -1.98 3.45
C GLN A 48 4.88 -2.46 4.69
N ALA A 49 4.23 -2.63 5.84
CA ALA A 49 4.89 -3.14 7.06
C ALA A 49 5.43 -4.57 6.89
N TYR A 50 4.76 -5.38 6.07
CA TYR A 50 5.22 -6.73 5.71
C TYR A 50 6.06 -6.77 4.43
N SER A 51 6.36 -5.62 3.81
CA SER A 51 7.20 -5.60 2.61
C SER A 51 8.63 -6.01 2.95
N SER A 52 9.20 -6.89 2.14
CA SER A 52 10.58 -7.34 2.30
C SER A 52 11.56 -6.17 2.32
N ARG A 53 11.33 -5.12 1.53
CA ARG A 53 12.17 -3.92 1.51
C ARG A 53 12.37 -3.30 2.90
N GLN A 54 11.30 -3.05 3.64
CA GLN A 54 11.39 -2.45 4.98
C GLN A 54 12.15 -3.36 5.95
N GLN A 55 11.97 -4.68 5.81
CA GLN A 55 12.70 -5.66 6.60
C GLN A 55 14.20 -5.69 6.25
N TRP A 56 14.56 -5.60 4.98
CA TRP A 56 15.95 -5.52 4.51
C TRP A 56 16.64 -4.23 4.97
N GLU A 57 15.95 -3.10 4.96
CA GLU A 57 16.46 -1.81 5.48
C GLU A 57 16.74 -1.91 7.00
N ALA A 58 15.81 -2.49 7.77
CA ALA A 58 15.99 -2.71 9.20
C ALA A 58 17.14 -3.69 9.50
N LEU A 59 17.24 -4.78 8.74
CA LEU A 59 18.34 -5.74 8.86
C LEU A 59 19.68 -5.09 8.55
N GLY A 60 19.76 -4.29 7.50
CA GLY A 60 20.98 -3.58 7.12
C GLY A 60 21.45 -2.63 8.23
N THR A 61 20.53 -1.91 8.86
CA THR A 61 20.86 -1.00 9.98
C THR A 61 21.43 -1.76 11.18
N ARG A 62 20.83 -2.89 11.54
CA ARG A 62 21.31 -3.75 12.64
C ARG A 62 22.69 -4.33 12.33
N PHE A 63 22.89 -4.77 11.08
CA PHE A 63 24.16 -5.36 10.66
C PHE A 63 25.30 -4.34 10.67
N VAL A 64 25.06 -3.12 10.18
CA VAL A 64 26.07 -2.04 10.24
C VAL A 64 26.46 -1.76 11.69
N HIS A 65 25.48 -1.68 12.59
CA HIS A 65 25.73 -1.50 14.01
C HIS A 65 26.56 -2.65 14.60
N SER A 66 26.22 -3.91 14.30
CA SER A 66 26.99 -5.06 14.80
C SER A 66 28.42 -5.09 14.26
N VAL A 67 28.63 -4.79 12.98
CA VAL A 67 29.96 -4.73 12.36
C VAL A 67 30.80 -3.61 12.97
N GLN A 68 30.21 -2.42 13.17
CA GLN A 68 30.89 -1.32 13.84
C GLN A 68 31.31 -1.72 15.26
N GLN A 69 30.43 -2.39 15.99
CA GLN A 69 30.71 -2.85 17.35
C GLN A 69 31.82 -3.91 17.37
N GLN A 70 31.81 -4.86 16.43
CA GLN A 70 32.87 -5.86 16.28
C GLN A 70 34.22 -5.25 15.93
N TRP A 71 34.23 -4.20 15.09
CA TRP A 71 35.45 -3.47 14.75
C TRP A 71 36.03 -2.72 15.94
N LEU A 72 35.18 -2.03 16.71
CA LEU A 72 35.59 -1.32 17.93
C LEU A 72 36.15 -2.26 19.01
N LEU A 73 35.63 -3.48 19.08
CA LEU A 73 36.10 -4.52 20.00
C LEU A 73 37.36 -5.25 19.50
N GLY A 74 37.84 -4.94 18.29
CA GLY A 74 39.03 -5.55 17.70
C GLY A 74 38.82 -6.99 17.22
N TYR A 75 37.57 -7.47 17.13
CA TYR A 75 37.28 -8.80 16.59
C TYR A 75 37.47 -8.89 15.08
N ILE A 76 37.31 -7.76 14.39
CA ILE A 76 37.47 -7.65 12.96
C ILE A 76 38.34 -6.44 12.61
N THR A 77 39.02 -6.53 11.49
CA THR A 77 39.79 -5.44 10.90
C THR A 77 38.86 -4.46 10.18
N GLN A 78 39.37 -3.25 9.95
CA GLN A 78 38.64 -2.23 9.19
C GLN A 78 38.34 -2.70 7.75
N GLN A 79 39.27 -3.45 7.13
CA GLN A 79 39.11 -3.95 5.78
C GLN A 79 37.99 -5.00 5.68
N GLU A 80 37.89 -5.88 6.67
CA GLU A 80 36.78 -6.85 6.78
C GLU A 80 35.45 -6.15 7.00
N ALA A 81 35.40 -5.14 7.88
CA ALA A 81 34.19 -4.34 8.10
C ALA A 81 33.70 -3.67 6.80
N LEU A 82 34.62 -3.12 6.01
CA LEU A 82 34.30 -2.52 4.70
C LEU A 82 33.82 -3.58 3.69
N ALA A 83 34.47 -4.75 3.63
CA ALA A 83 34.05 -5.85 2.78
C ALA A 83 32.63 -6.32 3.12
N CYS A 84 32.32 -6.47 4.42
CA CYS A 84 30.98 -6.79 4.91
C CYS A 84 29.93 -5.74 4.48
N ALA A 85 30.25 -4.45 4.55
CA ALA A 85 29.36 -3.38 4.13
C ALA A 85 29.08 -3.37 2.61
N VAL A 86 30.03 -3.81 1.78
CA VAL A 86 29.83 -3.97 0.33
C VAL A 86 28.89 -5.15 0.06
N ILE A 87 29.14 -6.31 0.65
CA ILE A 87 28.30 -7.51 0.51
C ILE A 87 26.86 -7.22 0.93
N LEU A 88 26.68 -6.53 2.07
CA LEU A 88 25.37 -6.13 2.55
C LEU A 88 24.65 -5.24 1.51
N ARG A 89 25.30 -4.18 1.02
CA ARG A 89 24.69 -3.27 0.02
C ARG A 89 24.27 -4.01 -1.25
N ASP A 90 25.10 -4.91 -1.75
CA ASP A 90 24.79 -5.70 -2.94
C ASP A 90 23.63 -6.67 -2.70
N SER A 91 23.57 -7.28 -1.52
CA SER A 91 22.47 -8.17 -1.14
C SER A 91 21.14 -7.42 -1.05
N ILE A 92 21.11 -6.24 -0.43
CA ILE A 92 19.92 -5.38 -0.33
C ILE A 92 19.48 -4.93 -1.72
N LYS A 93 20.43 -4.52 -2.58
CA LYS A 93 20.15 -4.14 -3.96
C LYS A 93 19.54 -5.30 -4.75
N LYS A 94 20.11 -6.50 -4.68
CA LYS A 94 19.55 -7.71 -5.30
C LYS A 94 18.16 -8.06 -4.76
N ALA A 95 17.95 -7.98 -3.45
CA ALA A 95 16.67 -8.25 -2.82
C ALA A 95 15.58 -7.25 -3.26
N SER A 96 15.91 -5.97 -3.30
CA SER A 96 14.99 -4.91 -3.77
C SER A 96 14.63 -5.07 -5.24
N ALA A 97 15.58 -5.45 -6.10
CA ALA A 97 15.35 -5.71 -7.51
C ALA A 97 14.42 -6.90 -7.74
N LYS A 98 14.53 -7.96 -6.92
CA LYS A 98 13.64 -9.12 -6.97
C LYS A 98 12.20 -8.75 -6.60
N GLU A 99 12.02 -7.86 -5.62
CA GLU A 99 10.71 -7.33 -5.25
C GLU A 99 10.11 -6.42 -6.35
N ALA A 100 10.95 -5.64 -7.03
CA ALA A 100 10.53 -4.86 -8.20
C ALA A 100 10.12 -5.78 -9.37
N LEU A 101 10.88 -6.84 -9.64
CA LEU A 101 10.57 -7.80 -10.71
C LEU A 101 9.24 -8.53 -10.47
N GLN A 102 8.93 -8.90 -9.21
CA GLN A 102 7.63 -9.48 -8.87
C GLN A 102 6.45 -8.52 -9.12
N ARG A 103 6.66 -7.21 -8.93
CA ARG A 103 5.66 -6.18 -9.28
C ARG A 103 5.50 -6.00 -10.79
N THR A 104 6.53 -6.34 -11.57
CA THR A 104 6.57 -6.17 -13.04
C THR A 104 6.13 -7.42 -13.80
N ILE A 105 5.86 -8.55 -13.14
CA ILE A 105 5.28 -9.71 -13.85
C ILE A 105 3.96 -9.23 -14.49
N PRO A 106 3.87 -9.18 -15.83
CA PRO A 106 2.67 -8.72 -16.47
C PRO A 106 1.61 -9.76 -16.14
N ARG A 107 0.59 -9.31 -15.40
CA ARG A 107 -0.67 -10.02 -15.20
C ARG A 107 -1.09 -10.49 -16.59
N ARG A 108 -0.92 -11.78 -16.89
CA ARG A 108 -1.43 -12.40 -18.11
C ARG A 108 -2.86 -11.87 -18.26
N ALA A 109 -3.11 -11.18 -19.36
CA ALA A 109 -4.45 -10.76 -19.73
C ALA A 109 -5.26 -12.05 -19.91
N SER A 110 -5.92 -12.49 -18.84
CA SER A 110 -7.03 -13.42 -18.98
C SER A 110 -8.14 -12.60 -19.63
N ALA A 111 -8.11 -12.58 -20.96
CA ALA A 111 -9.22 -12.15 -21.80
C ALA A 111 -10.36 -13.14 -21.57
N MET A 112 -11.04 -13.00 -20.43
CA MET A 112 -12.30 -13.65 -20.20
C MET A 112 -13.34 -12.77 -20.88
N THR A 113 -13.51 -12.99 -22.18
CA THR A 113 -14.61 -12.45 -22.97
C THR A 113 -15.90 -12.99 -22.36
N ARG A 114 -16.45 -12.27 -21.37
CA ARG A 114 -17.82 -12.52 -20.91
C ARG A 114 -18.73 -12.12 -22.06
N THR A 115 -19.07 -13.09 -22.89
CA THR A 115 -20.21 -13.03 -23.81
C THR A 115 -21.45 -12.77 -22.95
N ARG A 116 -21.83 -11.50 -22.82
CA ARG A 116 -23.12 -11.10 -22.29
C ARG A 116 -24.14 -11.45 -23.38
N PRO A 117 -25.13 -12.34 -23.15
CA PRO A 117 -26.20 -12.49 -24.12
C PRO A 117 -26.98 -11.18 -24.16
N PRO A 118 -27.37 -10.66 -25.34
CA PRO A 118 -28.25 -9.51 -25.41
C PRO A 118 -29.62 -9.92 -24.85
N ALA A 119 -30.08 -9.20 -23.83
CA ALA A 119 -31.45 -9.31 -23.36
C ALA A 119 -32.39 -8.89 -24.50
N ARG A 120 -33.12 -9.85 -25.07
CA ARG A 120 -34.21 -9.60 -26.01
C ARG A 120 -35.24 -8.67 -25.34
N PRO A 121 -35.68 -7.57 -25.98
CA PRO A 121 -36.83 -6.83 -25.50
C PRO A 121 -38.10 -7.64 -25.84
N VAL A 122 -38.76 -8.18 -24.81
CA VAL A 122 -40.04 -8.88 -24.95
C VAL A 122 -41.16 -7.85 -24.85
N SER A 123 -41.85 -7.69 -25.97
CA SER A 123 -43.25 -7.28 -26.21
C SER A 123 -43.88 -6.22 -25.30
N VAL A 124 -44.22 -5.11 -25.95
CA VAL A 124 -45.24 -4.13 -25.55
C VAL A 124 -46.53 -4.83 -25.13
N VAL A 125 -46.87 -4.76 -23.83
CA VAL A 125 -48.24 -5.03 -23.36
C VAL A 125 -49.01 -3.71 -23.44
N ARG A 126 -50.01 -3.73 -24.32
CA ARG A 126 -50.97 -2.66 -24.61
C ARG A 126 -51.81 -2.35 -23.36
N PRO A 127 -52.01 -1.08 -22.95
CA PRO A 127 -52.93 -0.75 -21.87
C PRO A 127 -54.38 -1.09 -22.28
N ARG A 128 -55.05 -1.87 -21.43
CA ARG A 128 -56.46 -2.24 -21.54
C ARG A 128 -57.32 -1.01 -21.24
N ALA A 129 -58.31 -0.75 -22.09
CA ALA A 129 -59.20 0.40 -22.00
C ALA A 129 -59.99 0.44 -20.68
N LEU A 130 -60.09 1.65 -20.12
CA LEU A 130 -60.97 2.00 -18.99
C LEU A 130 -62.43 1.87 -19.42
N SER A 131 -63.20 1.11 -18.64
CA SER A 131 -64.66 1.05 -18.72
C SER A 131 -65.23 2.31 -18.06
N THR A 132 -65.85 3.18 -18.84
CA THR A 132 -66.76 4.22 -18.34
C THR A 132 -68.13 3.59 -18.19
N GLY A 133 -68.59 3.43 -16.95
CA GLY A 133 -70.00 3.24 -16.63
C GLY A 133 -70.57 4.57 -16.16
N LEU A 134 -71.54 5.09 -16.91
CA LEU A 134 -72.75 5.81 -16.47
C LEU A 134 -73.64 5.98 -17.70
#